data_AF-A0A9P9YGV7-F1
#
_entry.id   AF-A0A9P9YGV7-F1
#
_cell.length_a   1.000
_cell.length_b   1.000
_cell.length_c   1.000
_cell.angle_alpha   90.00
_cell.angle_beta   90.00
_cell.angle_gamma   90.00
#
_symmetry.space_group_name_H-M   'P 1'
#
loop_
_entity.id
_entity.type
_entity.pdbx_description
1 polymer ?
#
loop_
_entity_poly.entity_id
_entity_poly.type
_entity_poly.pdbx_seq_one_letter_code
_entity_poly.pdbx_strand_id
1 'polypeptide(L)'
;MTSQLLSQLNTADKLAAEPWPEDATLYQPYEAEQILLPENASCLAVKAYLKMCNLPFGIRSCANAEHMSPGGRMTKLPFIRAGAFIFAEFEPIVNFVEQKDMAIGSWQDEDEKADMRTYVSLVENIFTMAELYISFKNERVYKEVTAPRNGVVFPWPLNHMQNYGKRRNALRLLKVYQWDDLDIDSVIEKVAKCCETLEYKLKESPDTPFFYGDQPCELDAIAFGHLFSILTTNLPNMALAQTVQKFKHLVEFCRFVDEKYFQTSKELQTLSSSDTKRSKWEYFCQMRHIMEYNDYEFESDADSMPKWSYKESIPVQKKSPNELQSDNEASDSSIEFEFPEPEVNRYNSKRSHAEVSDDSKDEIPSKNLRLESNFSEGKATESIHSENESDSTVEFVLPELSSKRYKRKRTKAVGEEMLALQRETLDVLRNIAKDLSSFHEKFLNALKPMHQRRSS
;
A
#
# COMPACT_ATOMS: atom_id res chain seq x y z
N MET A 1 4.34 28.62 -23.31
CA MET A 1 4.45 27.15 -23.43
C MET A 1 5.72 26.72 -24.16
N THR A 2 6.24 27.48 -25.14
CA THR A 2 7.47 27.17 -25.90
C THR A 2 8.76 27.12 -25.07
N SER A 3 8.93 27.98 -24.05
CA SER A 3 10.15 28.04 -23.22
C SER A 3 10.33 26.84 -22.28
N GLN A 4 9.24 26.25 -21.76
CA GLN A 4 9.33 25.07 -20.90
C GLN A 4 9.69 23.81 -21.69
N LEU A 5 9.12 23.67 -22.89
CA LEU A 5 9.40 22.55 -23.77
C LEU A 5 10.86 22.56 -24.24
N LEU A 6 11.40 23.74 -24.60
CA LEU A 6 12.81 23.93 -24.96
C LEU A 6 13.76 23.65 -23.78
N SER A 7 13.36 24.03 -22.56
CA SER A 7 14.13 23.70 -21.35
C SER A 7 14.12 22.20 -21.07
N GLN A 8 12.98 21.52 -21.25
CA GLN A 8 12.87 20.07 -21.05
C GLN A 8 13.67 19.29 -22.08
N LEU A 9 13.60 19.68 -23.36
CA LEU A 9 14.41 19.08 -24.43
C LEU A 9 15.91 19.26 -24.20
N ASN A 10 16.35 20.47 -23.87
CA ASN A 10 17.76 20.73 -23.52
C ASN A 10 18.23 19.94 -22.27
N THR A 11 17.31 19.59 -21.37
CA THR A 11 17.64 18.77 -20.20
C THR A 11 17.73 17.30 -20.58
N ALA A 12 16.81 16.80 -21.41
CA ALA A 12 16.82 15.45 -21.94
C ALA A 12 18.06 15.19 -22.83
N ASP A 13 18.44 16.14 -23.68
CA ASP A 13 19.64 16.02 -24.53
C ASP A 13 20.93 15.99 -23.71
N LYS A 14 21.00 16.78 -22.63
CA LYS A 14 22.13 16.73 -21.68
C LYS A 14 22.15 15.41 -20.90
N LEU A 15 20.98 14.92 -20.51
CA LEU A 15 20.83 13.64 -19.83
C LEU A 15 21.25 12.47 -20.72
N ALA A 16 20.87 12.44 -21.99
CA ALA A 16 21.26 11.36 -22.91
C ALA A 16 22.76 11.35 -23.22
N ALA A 17 23.41 12.52 -23.27
CA ALA A 17 24.81 12.64 -23.69
C ALA A 17 25.85 12.22 -22.62
N GLU A 18 25.52 12.32 -21.32
CA GLU A 18 26.46 11.92 -20.26
C GLU A 18 26.46 10.39 -20.07
N PRO A 19 27.60 9.73 -19.79
CA PRO A 19 27.61 8.31 -19.43
C PRO A 19 26.88 8.07 -18.08
N TRP A 20 26.59 6.82 -17.75
CA TRP A 20 26.05 6.49 -16.42
C TRP A 20 27.02 6.96 -15.32
N PRO A 21 26.56 7.74 -14.34
CA PRO A 21 27.45 8.29 -13.32
C PRO A 21 27.92 7.21 -12.34
N GLU A 22 29.23 7.12 -12.12
CA GLU A 22 29.81 6.18 -11.13
C GLU A 22 29.34 6.47 -9.70
N ASP A 23 28.93 7.71 -9.40
CA ASP A 23 28.41 8.14 -8.11
C ASP A 23 26.89 8.02 -7.96
N ALA A 24 26.22 7.32 -8.89
CA ALA A 24 24.79 7.05 -8.83
C ALA A 24 24.40 6.47 -7.46
N THR A 25 23.54 7.18 -6.73
CA THR A 25 23.18 6.81 -5.35
C THR A 25 21.67 6.65 -5.23
N LEU A 26 21.22 5.44 -4.89
CA LEU A 26 19.83 5.12 -4.57
C LEU A 26 19.56 5.44 -3.09
N TYR A 27 18.56 6.27 -2.85
CA TYR A 27 18.14 6.67 -1.51
C TYR A 27 16.89 5.92 -1.07
N GLN A 28 16.91 5.45 0.16
CA GLN A 28 15.80 4.72 0.78
C GLN A 28 15.80 4.90 2.31
N PRO A 29 14.70 4.57 3.00
CA PRO A 29 14.67 4.44 4.45
C PRO A 29 15.54 3.29 4.97
N TYR A 30 15.75 3.22 6.29
CA TYR A 30 16.44 2.09 6.91
C TYR A 30 15.63 0.78 6.77
N GLU A 31 16.24 -0.26 6.18
CA GLU A 31 15.55 -1.51 5.82
C GLU A 31 15.00 -2.27 7.03
N ALA A 32 15.77 -2.35 8.12
CA ALA A 32 15.36 -3.14 9.29
C ALA A 32 14.27 -2.45 10.12
N GLU A 33 14.41 -1.13 10.31
CA GLU A 33 13.69 -0.40 11.36
C GLU A 33 12.56 0.48 10.84
N GLN A 34 12.70 1.06 9.64
CA GLN A 34 11.85 2.17 9.21
C GLN A 34 11.02 1.86 7.95
N ILE A 35 11.61 1.19 6.96
CA ILE A 35 10.95 0.99 5.66
C ILE A 35 9.63 0.22 5.83
N LEU A 36 8.59 0.68 5.15
CA LEU A 36 7.29 0.03 5.11
C LEU A 36 7.21 -0.92 3.92
N LEU A 37 6.26 -1.87 3.95
CA LEU A 37 6.04 -2.84 2.86
C LEU A 37 5.97 -2.18 1.46
N PRO A 38 5.12 -1.17 1.19
CA PRO A 38 5.04 -0.57 -0.15
C PRO A 38 6.32 0.14 -0.59
N GLU A 39 7.02 0.78 0.35
CA GLU A 39 8.30 1.44 0.05
C GLU A 39 9.39 0.41 -0.23
N ASN A 40 9.41 -0.69 0.53
CA ASN A 40 10.35 -1.78 0.34
C ASN A 40 10.17 -2.43 -1.03
N ALA A 41 8.92 -2.67 -1.43
CA ALA A 41 8.58 -3.22 -2.74
C ALA A 41 9.09 -2.33 -3.88
N SER A 42 8.77 -1.02 -3.85
CA SER A 42 9.28 -0.08 -4.86
C SER A 42 10.81 0.02 -4.85
N CYS A 43 11.44 0.03 -3.66
CA CYS A 43 12.90 0.09 -3.54
C CYS A 43 13.56 -1.16 -4.12
N LEU A 44 12.99 -2.34 -3.86
CA LEU A 44 13.49 -3.61 -4.35
C LEU A 44 13.33 -3.74 -5.87
N ALA A 45 12.21 -3.26 -6.43
CA ALA A 45 11.99 -3.22 -7.87
C ALA A 45 13.09 -2.43 -8.59
N VAL A 46 13.41 -1.22 -8.13
CA VAL A 46 14.47 -0.40 -8.73
C VAL A 46 15.84 -1.03 -8.52
N LYS A 47 16.14 -1.61 -7.34
CA LYS A 47 17.40 -2.34 -7.13
C LYS A 47 17.54 -3.50 -8.11
N ALA A 48 16.47 -4.27 -8.33
CA ALA A 48 16.46 -5.38 -9.26
C ALA A 48 16.71 -4.89 -10.69
N TYR A 49 16.01 -3.84 -11.11
CA TYR A 49 16.18 -3.22 -12.41
C TYR A 49 17.63 -2.77 -12.67
N LEU A 50 18.21 -1.98 -11.76
CA LEU A 50 19.59 -1.49 -11.91
C LEU A 50 20.62 -2.63 -11.92
N LYS A 51 20.40 -3.68 -11.12
CA LYS A 51 21.25 -4.87 -11.12
C LYS A 51 21.11 -5.68 -12.40
N MET A 52 19.90 -5.84 -12.93
CA MET A 52 19.64 -6.51 -14.21
C MET A 52 20.31 -5.76 -15.37
N CYS A 53 20.36 -4.43 -15.31
CA CYS A 53 21.10 -3.57 -16.24
C CYS A 53 22.63 -3.61 -16.04
N ASN A 54 23.14 -4.31 -15.02
CA ASN A 54 24.55 -4.30 -14.59
C ASN A 54 25.10 -2.88 -14.32
N LEU A 55 24.27 -1.98 -13.81
CA LEU A 55 24.66 -0.60 -13.52
C LEU A 55 25.29 -0.49 -12.13
N PRO A 56 26.43 0.23 -11.98
CA PRO A 56 26.98 0.51 -10.66
C PRO A 56 26.12 1.55 -9.94
N PHE A 57 25.73 1.27 -8.69
CA PHE A 57 25.07 2.24 -7.84
C PHE A 57 25.41 2.00 -6.37
N GLY A 58 25.47 3.09 -5.59
CA GLY A 58 25.53 3.05 -4.14
C GLY A 58 24.14 3.04 -3.53
N ILE A 59 23.97 2.43 -2.36
CA ILE A 59 22.73 2.51 -1.58
C ILE A 59 23.00 3.40 -0.36
N ARG A 60 22.14 4.41 -0.17
CA ARG A 60 22.21 5.30 0.99
C ARG A 60 20.90 5.28 1.77
N SER A 61 20.93 4.64 2.92
CA SER A 61 19.80 4.60 3.86
C SER A 61 19.74 5.89 4.69
N CYS A 62 18.62 6.61 4.65
CA CYS A 62 18.42 7.88 5.36
C CYS A 62 17.02 7.94 6.00
N ALA A 63 16.93 8.44 7.24
CA ALA A 63 15.66 8.65 7.94
C ALA A 63 14.69 9.58 7.18
N ASN A 64 15.22 10.60 6.52
CA ASN A 64 14.46 11.61 5.80
C ASN A 64 14.35 11.35 4.28
N ALA A 65 14.62 10.12 3.81
CA ALA A 65 14.59 9.79 2.39
C ALA A 65 13.28 10.22 1.70
N GLU A 66 12.12 9.92 2.29
CA GLU A 66 10.82 10.32 1.71
C GLU A 66 10.71 11.84 1.50
N HIS A 67 11.30 12.66 2.38
CA HIS A 67 11.27 14.13 2.30
C HIS A 67 12.30 14.72 1.35
N MET A 68 13.33 13.95 0.97
CA MET A 68 14.32 14.37 -0.03
C MET A 68 13.85 14.13 -1.45
N SER A 69 12.88 13.23 -1.64
CA SER A 69 12.34 12.90 -2.94
C SER A 69 11.64 14.12 -3.58
N PRO A 70 11.85 14.40 -4.88
CA PRO A 70 11.18 15.50 -5.59
C PRO A 70 9.66 15.32 -5.71
N GLY A 71 9.14 14.15 -5.33
CA GLY A 71 7.73 13.80 -5.37
C GLY A 71 7.54 12.36 -5.83
N GLY A 72 6.30 11.97 -6.04
CA GLY A 72 5.94 10.66 -6.54
C GLY A 72 4.45 10.52 -6.70
N ARG A 73 4.04 9.65 -7.62
CA ARG A 73 2.65 9.27 -7.88
C ARG A 73 2.12 8.35 -6.79
N MET A 74 2.95 7.47 -6.24
CA MET A 74 2.57 6.39 -5.35
C MET A 74 3.20 6.52 -3.96
N THR A 75 4.47 6.16 -3.83
CA THR A 75 5.19 6.03 -2.56
C THR A 75 6.25 7.11 -2.38
N LYS A 76 6.55 7.90 -3.43
CA LYS A 76 7.67 8.86 -3.53
C LYS A 76 9.06 8.24 -3.42
N LEU A 77 9.14 6.92 -3.22
CA LEU A 77 10.37 6.19 -2.99
C LEU A 77 10.42 4.98 -3.93
N PRO A 78 11.62 4.50 -4.28
CA PRO A 78 12.92 5.10 -4.00
C PRO A 78 13.15 6.34 -4.88
N PHE A 79 14.23 7.07 -4.61
CA PHE A 79 14.77 8.03 -5.59
C PHE A 79 16.26 7.80 -5.79
N ILE A 80 16.72 8.01 -7.01
CA ILE A 80 18.13 7.95 -7.38
C ILE A 80 18.65 9.34 -7.66
N ARG A 81 19.84 9.63 -7.14
CA ARG A 81 20.63 10.78 -7.56
C ARG A 81 21.67 10.30 -8.56
N ALA A 82 21.61 10.82 -9.77
CA ALA A 82 22.55 10.56 -10.84
C ALA A 82 23.19 11.91 -11.23
N GLY A 83 24.41 12.17 -10.75
CA GLY A 83 25.08 13.47 -10.90
C GLY A 83 24.26 14.63 -10.32
N ALA A 84 23.84 15.55 -11.20
CA ALA A 84 23.03 16.72 -10.86
C ALA A 84 21.51 16.46 -10.83
N PHE A 85 21.07 15.27 -11.25
CA PHE A 85 19.66 14.96 -11.45
C PHE A 85 19.14 14.00 -10.38
N ILE A 86 17.83 14.11 -10.12
CA ILE A 86 17.12 13.26 -9.16
C ILE A 86 15.87 12.71 -9.84
N PHE A 87 15.72 11.39 -9.83
CA PHE A 87 14.57 10.68 -10.37
C PHE A 87 13.94 9.84 -9.25
N ALA A 88 12.62 9.91 -9.11
CA ALA A 88 11.88 9.19 -8.09
C ALA A 88 10.90 8.21 -8.72
N GLU A 89 10.67 7.09 -8.04
CA GLU A 89 9.82 5.98 -8.47
C GLU A 89 10.36 5.22 -9.70
N PHE A 90 9.71 4.10 -10.03
CA PHE A 90 10.24 3.13 -10.98
C PHE A 90 10.31 3.68 -12.41
N GLU A 91 9.18 4.13 -12.96
CA GLU A 91 9.08 4.57 -14.36
C GLU A 91 10.02 5.74 -14.71
N PRO A 92 10.15 6.83 -13.91
CA PRO A 92 11.10 7.89 -14.23
C PRO A 92 12.56 7.44 -14.22
N ILE A 93 12.92 6.46 -13.39
CA ILE A 93 14.27 5.90 -13.34
C ILE A 93 14.52 5.02 -14.55
N VAL A 94 13.57 4.17 -14.92
CA VAL A 94 13.61 3.36 -16.15
C VAL A 94 13.78 4.26 -17.36
N ASN A 95 12.92 5.28 -17.53
CA ASN A 95 13.01 6.22 -18.64
C ASN A 95 14.36 6.95 -18.73
N PHE A 96 14.99 7.24 -17.59
CA PHE A 96 16.34 7.81 -17.57
C PHE A 96 17.41 6.81 -18.04
N VAL A 97 17.28 5.53 -17.67
CA VAL A 97 18.18 4.46 -18.12
C VAL A 97 17.94 4.13 -19.60
N GLU A 98 16.70 4.18 -20.10
CA GLU A 98 16.35 4.01 -21.52
C GLU A 98 16.96 5.06 -22.43
N GLN A 99 17.17 6.28 -21.92
CA GLN A 99 17.90 7.33 -22.64
C GLN A 99 19.40 7.04 -22.76
N LYS A 100 19.89 5.97 -22.11
CA LYS A 100 21.25 5.45 -22.22
C LYS A 100 21.21 4.13 -22.98
N ASP A 101 22.29 3.79 -23.68
CA ASP A 101 22.46 2.49 -24.36
C ASP A 101 22.61 1.29 -23.40
N MET A 102 22.09 1.39 -22.17
CA MET A 102 22.27 0.42 -21.08
C MET A 102 20.96 -0.13 -20.53
N ALA A 103 19.81 0.24 -21.10
CA ALA A 103 18.52 -0.27 -20.66
C ALA A 103 18.29 -1.73 -21.05
N ILE A 104 17.79 -2.50 -20.08
CA ILE A 104 17.20 -3.81 -20.36
C ILE A 104 15.92 -3.64 -21.18
N GLY A 105 15.69 -4.52 -22.15
CA GLY A 105 14.50 -4.46 -23.03
C GLY A 105 14.72 -3.74 -24.38
N SER A 106 15.93 -3.25 -24.68
CA SER A 106 16.25 -2.66 -26.00
C SER A 106 16.13 -3.64 -27.18
N TRP A 107 16.04 -4.93 -26.89
CA TRP A 107 15.90 -6.02 -27.86
C TRP A 107 14.43 -6.31 -28.23
N GLN A 108 13.48 -5.78 -27.46
CA GLN A 108 12.04 -5.93 -27.71
C GLN A 108 11.60 -5.03 -28.87
N ASP A 109 10.59 -5.47 -29.62
CA ASP A 109 9.95 -4.60 -30.60
C ASP A 109 9.02 -3.57 -29.92
N GLU A 110 8.54 -2.58 -30.68
CA GLU A 110 7.68 -1.52 -30.13
C GLU A 110 6.33 -2.05 -29.60
N ASP A 111 5.80 -3.13 -30.19
CA ASP A 111 4.52 -3.72 -29.79
C ASP A 111 4.66 -4.49 -28.47
N GLU A 112 5.71 -5.32 -28.34
CA GLU A 112 6.10 -6.00 -27.10
C GLU A 112 6.41 -5.02 -25.99
N LYS A 113 7.09 -3.91 -26.31
CA LYS A 113 7.41 -2.86 -25.34
C LYS A 113 6.14 -2.14 -24.84
N ALA A 114 5.18 -1.88 -25.72
CA ALA A 114 3.89 -1.30 -25.33
C ALA A 114 3.06 -2.26 -24.47
N ASP A 115 3.07 -3.56 -24.79
CA ASP A 115 2.47 -4.62 -23.99
C ASP A 115 3.13 -4.69 -22.60
N MET A 116 4.46 -4.77 -22.54
CA MET A 116 5.23 -4.79 -21.30
C MET A 116 4.89 -3.60 -20.40
N ARG A 117 4.85 -2.37 -20.93
CA ARG A 117 4.49 -1.18 -20.15
C ARG A 117 3.08 -1.26 -19.57
N THR A 118 2.16 -1.92 -20.27
CA THR A 118 0.80 -2.18 -19.76
C THR A 118 0.85 -3.10 -18.53
N TYR A 119 1.63 -4.19 -18.60
CA TYR A 119 1.85 -5.09 -17.46
C TYR A 119 2.58 -4.42 -16.30
N VAL A 120 3.64 -3.64 -16.57
CA VAL A 120 4.38 -2.87 -15.54
C VAL A 120 3.42 -1.95 -14.79
N SER A 121 2.58 -1.19 -15.50
CA SER A 121 1.58 -0.32 -14.90
C SER A 121 0.53 -1.11 -14.11
N LEU A 122 0.06 -2.25 -14.62
CA LEU A 122 -0.88 -3.12 -13.92
C LEU A 122 -0.30 -3.60 -12.59
N VAL A 123 0.92 -4.14 -12.59
CA VAL A 123 1.62 -4.66 -11.42
C VAL A 123 1.83 -3.55 -10.40
N GLU A 124 2.42 -2.42 -10.83
CA GLU A 124 2.68 -1.28 -9.93
C GLU A 124 1.39 -0.82 -9.26
N ASN A 125 0.31 -0.66 -10.04
CA ASN A 125 -0.96 -0.16 -9.51
C ASN A 125 -1.62 -1.14 -8.54
N ILE A 126 -1.76 -2.41 -8.92
CA ILE A 126 -2.48 -3.40 -8.09
C ILE A 126 -1.72 -3.70 -6.81
N PHE A 127 -0.42 -4.03 -6.91
CA PHE A 127 0.35 -4.41 -5.74
C PHE A 127 0.60 -3.23 -4.80
N THR A 128 0.96 -2.06 -5.32
CA THR A 128 1.18 -0.89 -4.45
C THR A 128 -0.10 -0.49 -3.71
N MET A 129 -1.28 -0.55 -4.37
CA MET A 129 -2.54 -0.27 -3.69
C MET A 129 -2.88 -1.32 -2.63
N ALA A 130 -2.65 -2.62 -2.91
CA ALA A 130 -2.86 -3.69 -1.93
C ALA A 130 -1.92 -3.55 -0.71
N GLU A 131 -0.64 -3.22 -0.95
CA GLU A 131 0.37 -2.99 0.07
C GLU A 131 0.06 -1.76 0.93
N LEU A 132 -0.42 -0.68 0.32
CA LEU A 132 -0.90 0.51 1.04
C LEU A 132 -2.16 0.20 1.87
N TYR A 133 -3.10 -0.55 1.30
CA TYR A 133 -4.32 -0.99 1.97
C TYR A 133 -3.99 -1.78 3.24
N ILE A 134 -3.15 -2.81 3.12
CA ILE A 134 -2.79 -3.65 4.26
C ILE A 134 -1.98 -2.85 5.30
N SER A 135 -1.12 -1.93 4.87
CA SER A 135 -0.25 -1.17 5.77
C SER A 135 -0.99 -0.08 6.55
N PHE A 136 -1.98 0.59 5.95
CA PHE A 136 -2.60 1.80 6.54
C PHE A 136 -4.08 1.68 6.87
N LYS A 137 -4.82 0.76 6.22
CA LYS A 137 -6.25 0.55 6.46
C LYS A 137 -6.51 -0.60 7.43
N ASN A 138 -5.72 -1.68 7.38
CA ASN A 138 -5.82 -2.73 8.39
C ASN A 138 -5.33 -2.20 9.75
N GLU A 139 -6.25 -2.09 10.72
CA GLU A 139 -5.96 -1.45 12.01
C GLU A 139 -4.89 -2.19 12.81
N ARG A 140 -4.86 -3.52 12.74
CA ARG A 140 -3.89 -4.35 13.47
C ARG A 140 -2.48 -4.13 12.93
N VAL A 141 -2.33 -4.24 11.60
CA VAL A 141 -1.04 -4.00 10.92
C VAL A 141 -0.58 -2.55 11.17
N TYR A 142 -1.49 -1.58 11.09
CA TYR A 142 -1.15 -0.18 11.31
C TYR A 142 -0.60 0.07 12.72
N LYS A 143 -1.27 -0.42 13.76
CA LYS A 143 -0.88 -0.18 15.16
C LYS A 143 0.39 -0.95 15.55
N GLU A 144 0.50 -2.20 15.13
CA GLU A 144 1.59 -3.09 15.56
C GLU A 144 2.88 -2.91 14.74
N VAL A 145 2.77 -2.53 13.46
CA VAL A 145 3.92 -2.48 12.54
C VAL A 145 4.11 -1.10 11.92
N THR A 146 3.11 -0.57 11.21
CA THR A 146 3.29 0.61 10.34
C THR A 146 3.58 1.89 11.13
N ALA A 147 2.76 2.21 12.14
CA ALA A 147 2.93 3.43 12.92
C ALA A 147 4.21 3.42 13.78
N PRO A 148 4.59 2.31 14.46
CA PRO A 148 5.87 2.22 15.14
C PRO A 148 7.07 2.42 14.20
N ARG A 149 7.10 1.73 13.05
CA ARG A 149 8.20 1.82 12.07
C ARG A 149 8.33 3.21 11.47
N ASN A 150 7.23 3.81 11.03
CA ASN A 150 7.27 5.15 10.45
C ASN A 150 7.59 6.23 11.50
N GLY A 151 7.18 6.01 12.75
CA GLY A 151 7.38 6.96 13.84
C GLY A 151 8.77 6.92 14.49
N VAL A 152 9.54 5.84 14.31
CA VAL A 152 10.79 5.58 15.06
C VAL A 152 11.84 6.70 14.92
N VAL A 153 11.86 7.37 13.77
CA VAL A 153 12.84 8.43 13.48
C VAL A 153 12.45 9.80 14.05
N PHE A 154 11.26 9.92 14.65
CA PHE A 154 10.75 11.19 15.15
C PHE A 154 10.53 11.15 16.68
N PRO A 155 10.90 12.21 17.42
CA PRO A 155 10.57 12.31 18.83
C PRO A 155 9.07 12.55 19.02
N TRP A 156 8.56 12.25 20.22
CA TRP A 156 7.23 12.67 20.62
C TRP A 156 7.16 14.20 20.74
N PRO A 157 6.09 14.88 20.25
CA PRO A 157 4.86 14.34 19.65
C PRO A 157 4.89 14.25 18.11
N LEU A 158 6.04 14.57 17.50
CA LEU A 158 6.18 14.63 16.04
C LEU A 158 5.91 13.27 15.39
N ASN A 159 6.29 12.16 16.01
CA ASN A 159 5.98 10.80 15.54
C ASN A 159 4.46 10.60 15.28
N HIS A 160 3.60 11.03 16.20
CA HIS A 160 2.14 10.93 16.05
C HIS A 160 1.63 11.82 14.93
N MET A 161 2.15 13.05 14.82
CA MET A 161 1.77 13.98 13.75
C MET A 161 2.17 13.45 12.37
N GLN A 162 3.38 12.91 12.25
CA GLN A 162 3.90 12.33 11.00
C GLN A 162 3.11 11.07 10.62
N ASN A 163 2.83 10.19 11.59
CA ASN A 163 1.99 9.01 11.38
C ASN A 163 0.58 9.39 10.92
N TYR A 164 -0.04 10.38 11.57
CA TYR A 164 -1.35 10.89 11.18
C TYR A 164 -1.34 11.45 9.75
N GLY A 165 -0.35 12.29 9.42
CA GLY A 165 -0.19 12.86 8.08
C GLY A 165 0.00 11.79 7.01
N LYS A 166 0.90 10.84 7.25
CA LYS A 166 1.20 9.75 6.31
C LYS A 166 0.01 8.82 6.12
N ARG A 167 -0.66 8.39 7.21
CA ARG A 167 -1.89 7.59 7.13
C ARG A 167 -2.97 8.30 6.35
N ARG A 168 -3.19 9.60 6.62
CA ARG A 168 -4.19 10.40 5.88
C ARG A 168 -3.88 10.47 4.39
N ASN A 169 -2.62 10.60 4.00
CA ASN A 169 -2.22 10.63 2.59
C ASN A 169 -2.40 9.26 1.93
N ALA A 170 -2.02 8.17 2.59
CA ALA A 170 -2.25 6.81 2.08
C ALA A 170 -3.76 6.52 1.89
N LEU A 171 -4.60 6.87 2.87
CA LEU A 171 -6.06 6.69 2.77
C LEU A 171 -6.68 7.56 1.67
N ARG A 172 -6.18 8.78 1.45
CA ARG A 172 -6.59 9.63 0.31
C ARG A 172 -6.22 8.99 -1.02
N LEU A 173 -5.02 8.41 -1.12
CA LEU A 173 -4.58 7.75 -2.34
C LEU A 173 -5.45 6.52 -2.64
N LEU A 174 -5.69 5.66 -1.64
CA LEU A 174 -6.62 4.53 -1.76
C LEU A 174 -8.01 4.99 -2.23
N LYS A 175 -8.50 6.13 -1.71
CA LYS A 175 -9.77 6.71 -2.16
C LYS A 175 -9.77 7.18 -3.61
N VAL A 176 -8.71 7.82 -4.07
CA VAL A 176 -8.57 8.25 -5.48
C VAL A 176 -8.60 7.05 -6.41
N TYR A 177 -7.98 5.94 -6.02
CA TYR A 177 -7.94 4.70 -6.80
C TYR A 177 -9.17 3.80 -6.59
N GLN A 178 -10.13 4.19 -5.74
CA GLN A 178 -11.35 3.43 -5.41
C GLN A 178 -11.08 2.11 -4.66
N TRP A 179 -10.08 2.11 -3.78
CA TRP A 179 -9.73 1.01 -2.87
C TRP A 179 -10.20 1.27 -1.42
N ASP A 180 -10.72 2.46 -1.11
CA ASP A 180 -11.16 2.83 0.23
C ASP A 180 -12.46 2.15 0.67
N ASP A 181 -13.32 1.74 -0.26
CA ASP A 181 -14.56 1.02 0.04
C ASP A 181 -14.43 -0.51 -0.07
N LEU A 182 -13.29 -1.00 -0.58
CA LEU A 182 -13.06 -2.45 -0.68
C LEU A 182 -12.87 -3.06 0.70
N ASP A 183 -13.39 -4.28 0.86
CA ASP A 183 -13.05 -5.18 1.94
C ASP A 183 -11.76 -5.95 1.63
N ILE A 184 -11.24 -6.68 2.62
CA ILE A 184 -9.98 -7.41 2.46
C ILE A 184 -10.09 -8.55 1.43
N ASP A 185 -11.25 -9.20 1.29
CA ASP A 185 -11.42 -10.31 0.36
C ASP A 185 -11.43 -9.81 -1.08
N SER A 186 -12.10 -8.66 -1.35
CA SER A 186 -12.01 -7.98 -2.65
C SER A 186 -10.58 -7.54 -3.01
N VAL A 187 -9.80 -7.09 -2.03
CA VAL A 187 -8.38 -6.75 -2.23
C VAL A 187 -7.58 -8.00 -2.60
N ILE A 188 -7.80 -9.10 -1.89
CA ILE A 188 -7.16 -10.39 -2.17
C ILE A 188 -7.54 -10.89 -3.55
N GLU A 189 -8.80 -10.80 -3.97
CA GLU A 189 -9.27 -11.21 -5.29
C GLU A 189 -8.57 -10.42 -6.41
N LYS A 190 -8.42 -9.10 -6.26
CA LYS A 190 -7.68 -8.26 -7.22
C LYS A 190 -6.22 -8.69 -7.33
N VAL A 191 -5.57 -8.97 -6.20
CA VAL A 191 -4.18 -9.46 -6.18
C VAL A 191 -4.08 -10.84 -6.81
N ALA A 192 -4.97 -11.77 -6.48
CA ALA A 192 -5.02 -13.11 -7.05
C ALA A 192 -5.17 -13.05 -8.57
N LYS A 193 -6.09 -12.23 -9.09
CA LYS A 193 -6.28 -12.03 -10.53
C LYS A 193 -5.04 -11.44 -11.23
N CYS A 194 -4.34 -10.52 -10.56
CA CYS A 194 -3.07 -10.00 -11.06
C CYS A 194 -2.00 -11.09 -11.08
N CYS A 195 -1.91 -11.92 -10.05
CA CYS A 195 -1.02 -13.08 -10.01
C CYS A 195 -1.36 -14.11 -11.11
N GLU A 196 -2.64 -14.41 -11.35
CA GLU A 196 -3.09 -15.29 -12.46
C GLU A 196 -2.63 -14.74 -13.81
N THR A 197 -2.79 -13.42 -14.01
CA THR A 197 -2.40 -12.73 -15.24
C THR A 197 -0.88 -12.78 -15.45
N LEU A 198 -0.09 -12.58 -14.39
CA LEU A 198 1.36 -12.72 -14.44
C LEU A 198 1.78 -14.17 -14.66
N GLU A 199 1.16 -15.12 -13.97
CA GLU A 199 1.50 -16.53 -14.11
C GLU A 199 1.20 -17.04 -15.53
N TYR A 200 0.09 -16.59 -16.13
CA TYR A 200 -0.22 -16.84 -17.53
C TYR A 200 0.89 -16.29 -18.44
N LYS A 201 1.29 -15.02 -18.25
CA LYS A 201 2.34 -14.39 -19.05
C LYS A 201 3.69 -15.09 -18.90
N LEU A 202 4.06 -15.49 -17.68
CA LEU A 202 5.31 -16.21 -17.42
C LEU A 202 5.31 -17.59 -18.10
N LYS A 203 4.16 -18.26 -18.17
CA LYS A 203 4.01 -19.57 -18.82
C LYS A 203 4.05 -19.51 -20.35
N GLU A 204 3.93 -18.33 -20.97
CA GLU A 204 4.14 -18.18 -22.43
C GLU A 204 5.59 -18.51 -22.81
N SER A 205 6.53 -18.35 -21.89
CA SER A 205 7.97 -18.57 -22.10
C SER A 205 8.53 -19.67 -21.18
N PRO A 206 8.05 -20.94 -21.31
CA PRO A 206 8.29 -22.00 -20.32
C PRO A 206 9.75 -22.43 -20.17
N ASP A 207 10.56 -22.24 -21.21
CA ASP A 207 11.98 -22.59 -21.21
C ASP A 207 12.87 -21.52 -20.56
N THR A 208 12.29 -20.37 -20.21
CA THR A 208 13.01 -19.19 -19.77
C THR A 208 12.50 -18.71 -18.40
N PRO A 209 13.37 -18.16 -17.55
CA PRO A 209 12.99 -17.73 -16.21
C PRO A 209 12.44 -16.29 -16.16
N PHE A 210 12.18 -15.63 -17.30
CA PHE A 210 11.69 -14.25 -17.38
C PHE A 210 10.41 -14.16 -18.23
N PHE A 211 9.68 -13.04 -18.11
CA PHE A 211 8.36 -12.90 -18.76
C PHE A 211 8.40 -12.86 -20.30
N TYR A 212 9.40 -12.23 -20.90
CA TYR A 212 9.49 -12.02 -22.36
C TYR A 212 10.63 -12.82 -23.04
N GLY A 213 11.20 -13.83 -22.36
CA GLY A 213 12.21 -14.71 -22.94
C GLY A 213 13.49 -14.80 -22.11
N ASP A 214 14.65 -14.92 -22.76
CA ASP A 214 15.91 -15.23 -22.06
C ASP A 214 16.55 -14.04 -21.32
N GLN A 215 16.19 -12.82 -21.70
CA GLN A 215 16.75 -11.60 -21.11
C GLN A 215 15.78 -10.94 -20.13
N PRO A 216 16.30 -10.38 -19.02
CA PRO A 216 15.46 -9.64 -18.09
C PRO A 216 14.86 -8.40 -18.76
N CYS A 217 13.68 -8.01 -18.30
CA CYS A 217 12.97 -6.81 -18.72
C CYS A 217 12.43 -6.03 -17.51
N GLU A 218 11.79 -4.88 -17.77
CA GLU A 218 11.22 -4.02 -16.72
C GLU A 218 10.16 -4.74 -15.89
N LEU A 219 9.35 -5.58 -16.54
CA LEU A 219 8.30 -6.36 -15.87
C LEU A 219 8.89 -7.33 -14.83
N ASP A 220 10.02 -7.98 -15.15
CA ASP A 220 10.69 -8.89 -14.21
C ASP A 220 11.10 -8.16 -12.93
N ALA A 221 11.68 -6.95 -13.08
CA ALA A 221 12.17 -6.16 -11.96
C ALA A 221 11.01 -5.72 -11.04
N ILE A 222 9.93 -5.19 -11.61
CA ILE A 222 8.80 -4.70 -10.82
C ILE A 222 7.98 -5.84 -10.19
N ALA A 223 7.75 -6.93 -10.92
CA ALA A 223 7.08 -8.10 -10.39
C ALA A 223 7.88 -8.72 -9.24
N PHE A 224 9.20 -8.88 -9.41
CA PHE A 224 10.08 -9.35 -8.33
C PHE A 224 10.00 -8.45 -7.10
N GLY A 225 10.11 -7.12 -7.26
CA GLY A 225 10.09 -6.18 -6.15
C GLY A 225 8.86 -6.32 -5.24
N HIS A 226 7.67 -6.37 -5.85
CA HIS A 226 6.41 -6.52 -5.13
C HIS A 226 6.22 -7.93 -4.57
N LEU A 227 6.33 -8.97 -5.40
CA LEU A 227 6.09 -10.35 -4.99
C LEU A 227 7.05 -10.77 -3.87
N PHE A 228 8.34 -10.48 -4.02
CA PHE A 228 9.33 -10.82 -3.01
C PHE A 228 9.11 -10.07 -1.70
N SER A 229 8.75 -8.78 -1.75
CA SER A 229 8.46 -8.00 -0.54
C SER A 229 7.23 -8.50 0.19
N ILE A 230 6.17 -8.88 -0.54
CA ILE A 230 4.96 -9.48 0.03
C ILE A 230 5.26 -10.83 0.69
N LEU A 231 6.10 -11.66 0.06
CA LEU A 231 6.45 -12.99 0.57
C LEU A 231 7.37 -12.95 1.79
N THR A 232 8.25 -11.96 1.89
CA THR A 232 9.30 -11.89 2.93
C THR A 232 8.95 -11.00 4.11
N THR A 233 8.00 -10.08 3.96
CA THR A 233 7.59 -9.18 5.05
C THR A 233 6.61 -9.86 5.99
N ASN A 234 6.99 -10.03 7.25
CA ASN A 234 6.08 -10.52 8.28
C ASN A 234 5.14 -9.42 8.76
N LEU A 235 3.84 -9.61 8.55
CA LEU A 235 2.78 -8.74 9.05
C LEU A 235 1.80 -9.54 9.91
N PRO A 236 1.10 -8.89 10.87
CA PRO A 236 0.04 -9.53 11.64
C PRO A 236 -1.10 -10.11 10.79
N ASN A 237 -1.27 -9.60 9.57
CA ASN A 237 -2.16 -10.14 8.56
C ASN A 237 -1.34 -10.58 7.35
N MET A 238 -1.28 -11.89 7.12
CA MET A 238 -0.49 -12.53 6.05
C MET A 238 -1.32 -12.88 4.81
N ALA A 239 -2.53 -12.33 4.66
CA ALA A 239 -3.45 -12.76 3.58
C ALA A 239 -2.91 -12.48 2.17
N LEU A 240 -2.16 -11.39 1.97
CA LEU A 240 -1.48 -11.12 0.69
C LEU A 240 -0.40 -12.17 0.41
N ALA A 241 0.46 -12.46 1.39
CA ALA A 241 1.52 -13.46 1.26
C ALA A 241 0.95 -14.85 0.98
N GLN A 242 -0.08 -15.26 1.71
CA GLN A 242 -0.77 -16.54 1.50
C GLN A 242 -1.41 -16.64 0.12
N THR A 243 -1.90 -15.52 -0.44
CA THR A 243 -2.44 -15.48 -1.80
C THR A 243 -1.34 -15.67 -2.84
N VAL A 244 -0.25 -14.92 -2.73
CA VAL A 244 0.89 -15.03 -3.66
C VAL A 244 1.54 -16.42 -3.60
N GLN A 245 1.63 -17.03 -2.41
CA GLN A 245 2.20 -18.37 -2.22
C GLN A 245 1.46 -19.48 -2.98
N LYS A 246 0.20 -19.30 -3.35
CA LYS A 246 -0.57 -20.28 -4.15
C LYS A 246 -0.01 -20.40 -5.57
N PHE A 247 0.68 -19.38 -6.07
CA PHE A 247 1.21 -19.31 -7.43
C PHE A 247 2.67 -19.78 -7.45
N LYS A 248 2.87 -21.10 -7.51
CA LYS A 248 4.20 -21.73 -7.38
C LYS A 248 5.24 -21.20 -8.38
N HIS A 249 4.85 -21.01 -9.65
CA HIS A 249 5.77 -20.50 -10.68
C HIS A 249 6.25 -19.06 -10.38
N LEU A 250 5.39 -18.21 -9.79
CA LEU A 250 5.78 -16.85 -9.38
C LEU A 250 6.73 -16.88 -8.18
N VAL A 251 6.54 -17.82 -7.26
CA VAL A 251 7.45 -18.03 -6.12
C VAL A 251 8.81 -18.52 -6.62
N GLU A 252 8.83 -19.46 -7.56
CA GLU A 252 10.06 -19.97 -8.20
C GLU A 252 10.79 -18.87 -8.97
N PHE A 253 10.07 -18.04 -9.72
CA PHE A 253 10.58 -16.84 -10.37
C PHE A 253 11.26 -15.91 -9.35
N CYS A 254 10.61 -15.62 -8.22
CA CYS A 254 11.19 -14.77 -7.19
C CYS A 254 12.49 -15.36 -6.62
N ARG A 255 12.53 -16.67 -6.38
CA ARG A 255 13.74 -17.36 -5.92
C ARG A 255 14.87 -17.25 -6.94
N PHE A 256 14.58 -17.50 -8.22
CA PHE A 256 15.58 -17.41 -9.28
C PHE A 256 16.21 -16.01 -9.38
N VAL A 257 15.39 -14.95 -9.34
CA VAL A 257 15.88 -13.57 -9.41
C VAL A 257 16.72 -13.20 -8.18
N ASP A 258 16.31 -13.63 -6.98
CA ASP A 258 17.06 -13.42 -5.74
C ASP A 258 18.44 -14.11 -5.80
N GLU A 259 18.48 -15.38 -6.20
CA GLU A 259 19.73 -16.14 -6.35
C GLU A 259 20.67 -15.50 -7.37
N LYS A 260 20.17 -15.17 -8.56
CA LYS A 260 20.97 -14.64 -9.68
C LYS A 260 21.53 -13.23 -9.43
N TYR A 261 20.73 -12.33 -8.85
CA TYR A 261 21.11 -10.91 -8.77
C TYR A 261 21.44 -10.41 -7.34
N PHE A 262 20.94 -11.08 -6.29
CA PHE A 262 21.07 -10.62 -4.92
C PHE A 262 21.97 -11.49 -4.04
N GLN A 263 22.06 -12.80 -4.30
CA GLN A 263 22.95 -13.69 -3.56
C GLN A 263 24.36 -13.74 -4.13
N THR A 264 24.53 -13.82 -5.46
CA THR A 264 25.85 -13.78 -6.12
C THR A 264 26.64 -12.50 -5.78
N SER A 265 25.94 -11.37 -5.62
CA SER A 265 26.56 -10.10 -5.22
C SER A 265 27.02 -10.08 -3.75
N LYS A 266 26.38 -10.83 -2.86
CA LYS A 266 26.81 -10.98 -1.45
C LYS A 266 28.01 -11.91 -1.33
N GLU A 267 28.09 -12.97 -2.12
CA GLU A 267 29.24 -13.89 -2.08
C GLU A 267 30.54 -13.20 -2.50
N LEU A 268 30.50 -12.38 -3.55
CA LEU A 268 31.64 -11.54 -3.98
C LEU A 268 32.06 -10.51 -2.92
N GLN A 269 31.11 -9.97 -2.15
CA GLN A 269 31.40 -9.07 -1.03
C GLN A 269 31.95 -9.82 0.20
N THR A 270 31.48 -11.03 0.50
CA THR A 270 31.98 -11.84 1.62
C THR A 270 33.38 -12.39 1.41
N LEU A 271 33.82 -12.59 0.16
CA LEU A 271 35.23 -12.89 -0.16
C LEU A 271 36.16 -11.70 0.14
N SER A 272 35.61 -10.48 0.21
CA SER A 272 36.34 -9.26 0.57
C SER A 272 36.19 -8.86 2.05
N SER A 273 35.30 -9.49 2.81
CA SER A 273 35.01 -9.13 4.20
C SER A 273 34.60 -10.37 5.00
N SER A 274 35.55 -10.93 5.75
CA SER A 274 35.30 -11.98 6.73
C SER A 274 34.59 -11.38 7.95
N ASP A 275 33.27 -11.53 8.01
CA ASP A 275 32.48 -11.77 9.25
C ASP A 275 31.02 -11.34 9.07
N THR A 276 30.16 -12.21 8.52
CA THR A 276 28.71 -12.10 8.74
C THR A 276 28.00 -13.45 8.61
N LYS A 277 28.19 -14.35 9.59
CA LYS A 277 27.49 -15.66 9.64
C LYS A 277 26.11 -15.62 10.30
N ARG A 278 25.62 -14.45 10.72
CA ARG A 278 24.42 -14.34 11.59
C ARG A 278 23.10 -14.09 10.84
N SER A 279 23.10 -13.35 9.72
CA SER A 279 21.87 -13.04 8.96
C SER A 279 21.39 -14.16 8.03
N LYS A 280 22.25 -15.15 7.75
CA LYS A 280 21.91 -16.31 6.92
C LYS A 280 20.74 -17.11 7.52
N TRP A 281 20.70 -17.27 8.84
CA TRP A 281 19.75 -18.19 9.50
C TRP A 281 18.33 -17.63 9.67
N GLU A 282 18.12 -16.31 9.82
CA GLU A 282 16.76 -15.75 9.92
C GLU A 282 16.00 -15.82 8.58
N TYR A 283 16.68 -15.54 7.47
CA TYR A 283 16.12 -15.67 6.10
C TYR A 283 15.78 -17.13 5.75
N PHE A 284 16.69 -18.06 6.06
CA PHE A 284 16.44 -19.49 5.82
C PHE A 284 15.41 -20.09 6.78
N CYS A 285 15.30 -19.63 8.03
CA CYS A 285 14.24 -20.07 8.94
C CYS A 285 12.86 -19.63 8.45
N GLN A 286 12.74 -18.43 7.88
CA GLN A 286 11.47 -17.92 7.38
C GLN A 286 11.04 -18.60 6.06
N MET A 287 11.98 -18.85 5.15
CA MET A 287 11.70 -19.65 3.94
C MET A 287 11.45 -21.13 4.24
N ARG A 288 12.15 -21.71 5.22
CA ARG A 288 11.91 -23.11 5.65
C ARG A 288 10.54 -23.28 6.30
N HIS A 289 10.08 -22.31 7.10
CA HIS A 289 8.75 -22.36 7.72
C HIS A 289 7.60 -22.19 6.71
N ILE A 290 7.86 -21.53 5.57
CA ILE A 290 6.92 -21.46 4.43
C ILE A 290 6.89 -22.80 3.66
N MET A 291 8.02 -23.52 3.61
CA MET A 291 8.16 -24.79 2.87
C MET A 291 7.68 -26.01 3.68
N GLU A 292 7.88 -26.06 5.00
CA GLU A 292 7.58 -27.22 5.85
C GLU A 292 6.07 -27.46 6.12
N TYR A 293 5.19 -26.57 5.69
CA TYR A 293 3.73 -26.77 5.77
C TYR A 293 3.10 -27.43 4.51
N ASN A 294 3.91 -27.74 3.49
CA ASN A 294 3.42 -28.26 2.20
C ASN A 294 3.57 -29.77 1.98
N ASP A 295 4.03 -30.55 2.97
CA ASP A 295 4.20 -32.01 2.84
C ASP A 295 3.11 -32.86 3.53
N TYR A 296 2.03 -32.26 4.05
CA TYR A 296 0.85 -33.04 4.43
C TYR A 296 -0.10 -33.19 3.25
N GLU A 297 0.29 -34.09 2.37
CA GLU A 297 -0.60 -34.80 1.45
C GLU A 297 -1.81 -35.33 2.26
N PHE A 298 -3.00 -34.84 1.91
CA PHE A 298 -4.26 -35.39 2.38
C PHE A 298 -4.51 -36.69 1.62
N GLU A 299 -3.89 -37.79 2.07
CA GLU A 299 -4.35 -39.13 1.71
C GLU A 299 -5.55 -39.48 2.60
N SER A 300 -6.73 -39.43 1.99
CA SER A 300 -7.85 -40.24 2.44
C SER A 300 -7.49 -41.70 2.19
N ASP A 301 -7.46 -42.53 3.23
CA ASP A 301 -7.96 -43.90 3.12
C ASP A 301 -8.25 -44.47 4.52
N ALA A 302 -9.49 -44.91 4.67
CA ALA A 302 -9.93 -45.78 5.74
C ALA A 302 -9.43 -47.21 5.47
N ASP A 303 -9.37 -48.00 6.56
CA ASP A 303 -9.08 -49.44 6.60
C ASP A 303 -7.60 -49.86 6.55
N SER A 304 -7.01 -50.04 7.74
CA SER A 304 -6.35 -51.30 8.14
C SER A 304 -5.54 -51.11 9.44
N MET A 305 -6.06 -51.63 10.55
CA MET A 305 -5.27 -51.86 11.77
C MET A 305 -4.38 -53.11 11.61
N PRO A 306 -3.26 -53.18 12.34
CA PRO A 306 -3.10 -54.33 13.23
C PRO A 306 -2.61 -54.00 14.66
N LYS A 307 -3.08 -54.82 15.59
CA LYS A 307 -2.78 -54.85 17.04
C LYS A 307 -1.50 -55.64 17.37
N TRP A 308 -0.81 -55.23 18.44
CA TRP A 308 -0.20 -56.04 19.53
C TRP A 308 0.52 -55.05 20.49
N SER A 309 0.75 -55.23 21.79
CA SER A 309 0.33 -56.13 22.88
C SER A 309 0.94 -55.58 24.18
N TYR A 310 0.15 -55.57 25.26
CA TYR A 310 0.40 -55.34 26.71
C TYR A 310 1.82 -55.50 27.32
N LYS A 311 2.12 -54.68 28.36
CA LYS A 311 2.19 -55.10 29.81
C LYS A 311 2.50 -53.91 30.76
N GLU A 312 1.60 -53.61 31.71
CA GLU A 312 1.73 -53.77 33.19
C GLU A 312 2.74 -52.82 33.87
N SER A 313 2.44 -52.02 34.91
CA SER A 313 1.61 -52.28 36.10
C SER A 313 1.43 -50.99 36.94
N ILE A 314 0.32 -50.90 37.68
CA ILE A 314 0.08 -49.96 38.80
C ILE A 314 0.01 -50.81 40.09
N PRO A 315 0.26 -50.23 41.29
CA PRO A 315 -0.85 -50.25 42.24
C PRO A 315 -1.07 -48.93 43.01
N VAL A 316 -2.36 -48.66 43.20
CA VAL A 316 -3.00 -47.60 43.98
C VAL A 316 -3.02 -47.97 45.46
N GLN A 317 -2.99 -46.99 46.38
CA GLN A 317 -3.79 -47.07 47.61
C GLN A 317 -4.48 -45.73 47.94
N LYS A 318 -5.80 -45.82 48.16
CA LYS A 318 -6.70 -44.80 48.72
C LYS A 318 -6.87 -45.05 50.24
N LYS A 319 -7.07 -43.99 51.03
CA LYS A 319 -8.03 -43.93 52.15
C LYS A 319 -8.27 -42.49 52.62
N SER A 320 -9.52 -42.20 53.00
CA SER A 320 -10.13 -40.98 53.57
C SER A 320 -10.91 -41.42 54.84
N PRO A 321 -11.66 -40.61 55.65
CA PRO A 321 -11.69 -39.16 55.95
C PRO A 321 -11.64 -38.85 57.49
N ASN A 322 -11.59 -37.57 57.90
CA ASN A 322 -12.41 -37.05 59.02
C ASN A 322 -12.39 -35.50 59.14
N GLU A 323 -13.51 -34.96 59.59
CA GLU A 323 -13.99 -33.57 59.60
C GLU A 323 -13.37 -32.66 60.69
N LEU A 324 -13.27 -31.35 60.45
CA LEU A 324 -13.73 -30.28 61.35
C LEU A 324 -13.72 -28.88 60.67
N GLN A 325 -14.84 -28.17 60.87
CA GLN A 325 -15.24 -26.77 60.58
C GLN A 325 -14.22 -25.68 61.00
N SER A 326 -14.22 -24.40 60.60
CA SER A 326 -14.96 -23.56 59.62
C SER A 326 -14.21 -22.20 59.46
N ASP A 327 -14.61 -21.45 58.42
CA ASP A 327 -14.56 -19.98 58.25
C ASP A 327 -13.22 -19.22 58.15
N ASN A 328 -12.83 -18.87 56.91
CA ASN A 328 -13.03 -17.50 56.39
C ASN A 328 -12.38 -17.29 55.02
N GLU A 329 -13.10 -16.52 54.21
CA GLU A 329 -12.96 -16.30 52.78
C GLU A 329 -11.69 -15.51 52.39
N ALA A 330 -11.03 -15.98 51.33
CA ALA A 330 -10.11 -15.19 50.53
C ALA A 330 -10.91 -14.53 49.40
N SER A 331 -11.04 -13.20 49.44
CA SER A 331 -11.53 -12.38 48.35
C SER A 331 -10.34 -11.75 47.62
N ASP A 332 -9.98 -12.36 46.50
CA ASP A 332 -9.26 -11.74 45.39
C ASP A 332 -10.34 -11.26 44.41
N SER A 333 -10.49 -9.94 44.27
CA SER A 333 -11.34 -9.39 43.22
C SER A 333 -10.69 -8.15 42.63
N SER A 334 -10.22 -8.34 41.40
CA SER A 334 -9.96 -7.35 40.38
C SER A 334 -11.10 -6.33 40.30
N ILE A 335 -10.76 -5.04 40.36
CA ILE A 335 -11.68 -3.96 39.99
C ILE A 335 -11.75 -3.91 38.46
N GLU A 336 -12.90 -4.32 37.94
CA GLU A 336 -13.37 -3.99 36.59
C GLU A 336 -13.67 -2.49 36.51
N PHE A 337 -13.17 -1.84 35.46
CA PHE A 337 -13.49 -0.45 35.15
C PHE A 337 -14.47 -0.42 33.97
N GLU A 338 -15.75 -0.35 34.28
CA GLU A 338 -16.85 -0.17 33.33
C GLU A 338 -16.85 1.26 32.76
N PHE A 339 -16.86 1.39 31.43
CA PHE A 339 -17.14 2.64 30.73
C PHE A 339 -18.64 2.72 30.40
N PRO A 340 -19.33 3.86 30.66
CA PRO A 340 -20.74 3.99 30.34
C PRO A 340 -20.97 4.22 28.83
N GLU A 341 -21.91 3.46 28.25
CA GLU A 341 -22.43 3.65 26.89
C GLU A 341 -23.28 4.95 26.78
N PRO A 342 -23.31 5.63 25.61
CA PRO A 342 -24.16 6.80 25.43
C PRO A 342 -25.60 6.42 25.03
N GLU A 343 -26.55 6.94 25.80
CA GLU A 343 -28.00 6.79 25.62
C GLU A 343 -28.55 7.40 24.32
N VAL A 344 -29.49 6.68 23.72
CA VAL A 344 -30.34 7.09 22.60
C VAL A 344 -31.40 8.08 23.07
N ASN A 345 -31.34 9.33 22.63
CA ASN A 345 -32.44 10.29 22.83
C ASN A 345 -33.20 10.59 21.52
N ARG A 346 -34.40 9.98 21.43
CA ARG A 346 -35.48 10.40 20.55
C ARG A 346 -36.03 11.75 21.01
N TYR A 347 -36.01 12.76 20.14
CA TYR A 347 -36.90 13.91 20.25
C TYR A 347 -37.80 14.00 19.02
N ASN A 348 -39.07 13.65 19.23
CA ASN A 348 -40.19 14.09 18.40
C ASN A 348 -40.58 15.50 18.85
N SER A 349 -40.64 16.45 17.91
CA SER A 349 -41.48 17.63 18.09
C SER A 349 -42.18 18.01 16.79
N LYS A 350 -43.50 18.09 16.93
CA LYS A 350 -44.56 18.42 15.99
C LYS A 350 -44.34 19.79 15.33
N ARG A 351 -44.82 19.93 14.08
CA ARG A 351 -45.55 21.14 13.70
C ARG A 351 -46.70 20.80 12.75
N SER A 352 -47.88 21.22 13.19
CA SER A 352 -49.19 21.08 12.57
C SER A 352 -49.48 22.20 11.57
N HIS A 353 -50.15 21.81 10.49
CA HIS A 353 -51.25 22.48 9.75
C HIS A 353 -51.33 24.02 9.67
N ALA A 354 -51.42 24.51 8.42
CA ALA A 354 -52.39 25.51 8.00
C ALA A 354 -52.89 25.16 6.59
N GLU A 355 -54.21 25.10 6.46
CA GLU A 355 -55.02 24.76 5.28
C GLU A 355 -55.02 25.89 4.23
N VAL A 356 -55.42 25.58 2.98
CA VAL A 356 -56.46 26.29 2.19
C VAL A 356 -56.66 25.60 0.81
N SER A 357 -57.87 25.08 0.64
CA SER A 357 -58.75 24.82 -0.54
C SER A 357 -58.22 24.42 -1.94
N ASP A 358 -58.62 23.20 -2.34
CA ASP A 358 -59.43 22.79 -3.51
C ASP A 358 -59.66 23.80 -4.68
N ASP A 359 -59.28 23.43 -5.91
CA ASP A 359 -60.24 23.22 -7.02
C ASP A 359 -59.56 22.53 -8.24
N SER A 360 -60.40 22.09 -9.17
CA SER A 360 -60.29 20.88 -10.00
C SER A 360 -59.73 21.10 -11.42
N LYS A 361 -59.16 20.00 -11.98
CA LYS A 361 -59.09 19.58 -13.40
C LYS A 361 -58.32 20.44 -14.43
N ASP A 362 -57.27 19.87 -15.03
CA ASP A 362 -57.39 19.25 -16.36
C ASP A 362 -56.13 18.46 -16.79
N GLU A 363 -56.42 17.58 -17.75
CA GLU A 363 -55.77 16.38 -18.28
C GLU A 363 -54.45 16.49 -19.09
N ILE A 364 -53.71 15.37 -19.02
CA ILE A 364 -52.93 14.64 -20.07
C ILE A 364 -51.40 14.81 -20.20
N PRO A 365 -50.64 13.69 -20.43
CA PRO A 365 -49.28 13.51 -19.93
C PRO A 365 -48.20 13.31 -21.02
N SER A 366 -46.93 13.51 -20.66
CA SER A 366 -45.77 13.08 -21.45
C SER A 366 -45.13 11.83 -20.84
N LYS A 367 -45.08 10.74 -21.62
CA LYS A 367 -44.40 9.49 -21.30
C LYS A 367 -42.95 9.49 -21.80
N ASN A 368 -42.13 8.81 -20.98
CA ASN A 368 -40.74 8.41 -21.16
C ASN A 368 -40.44 7.73 -22.50
N LEU A 369 -39.21 7.91 -22.99
CA LEU A 369 -38.57 7.06 -23.99
C LEU A 369 -37.31 6.42 -23.37
N ARG A 370 -37.43 5.11 -23.15
CA ARG A 370 -36.36 4.15 -22.86
C ARG A 370 -36.32 3.23 -24.07
N LEU A 371 -35.16 3.05 -24.68
CA LEU A 371 -34.98 2.13 -25.81
C LEU A 371 -33.84 1.17 -25.47
N GLU A 372 -34.22 -0.08 -25.29
CA GLU A 372 -33.33 -1.24 -25.35
C GLU A 372 -33.42 -1.89 -26.74
N SER A 373 -32.32 -2.54 -27.06
CA SER A 373 -31.93 -3.34 -28.21
C SER A 373 -32.86 -4.51 -28.57
N ASN A 374 -32.98 -4.82 -29.86
CA ASN A 374 -32.36 -6.02 -30.47
C ASN A 374 -32.75 -6.18 -31.94
N PHE A 375 -31.77 -6.65 -32.72
CA PHE A 375 -31.77 -6.85 -34.17
C PHE A 375 -31.94 -8.35 -34.48
N SER A 376 -32.63 -8.69 -35.57
CA SER A 376 -32.55 -9.99 -36.25
C SER A 376 -32.45 -9.82 -37.77
N GLU A 377 -31.49 -10.54 -38.34
CA GLU A 377 -31.14 -10.94 -39.72
C GLU A 377 -31.84 -10.38 -40.98
N GLY A 378 -31.03 -10.12 -42.02
CA GLY A 378 -31.46 -10.29 -43.43
C GLY A 378 -30.72 -9.51 -44.54
N LYS A 379 -29.60 -10.06 -45.03
CA LYS A 379 -29.02 -10.03 -46.41
C LYS A 379 -28.85 -8.73 -47.25
N ALA A 380 -27.56 -8.43 -47.52
CA ALA A 380 -26.86 -8.21 -48.81
C ALA A 380 -27.43 -7.27 -49.90
N THR A 381 -26.64 -6.23 -50.27
CA THR A 381 -26.10 -5.99 -51.63
C THR A 381 -25.11 -4.81 -51.65
N GLU A 382 -24.10 -4.92 -52.51
CA GLU A 382 -22.99 -3.99 -52.78
C GLU A 382 -23.44 -2.69 -53.45
N SER A 383 -22.69 -1.59 -53.26
CA SER A 383 -21.95 -0.91 -54.35
C SER A 383 -21.39 0.45 -53.94
N ILE A 384 -20.33 0.80 -54.68
CA ILE A 384 -19.36 1.88 -54.55
C ILE A 384 -19.93 3.22 -55.04
N HIS A 385 -19.62 4.35 -54.36
CA HIS A 385 -19.09 5.53 -55.05
C HIS A 385 -18.48 6.59 -54.12
N SER A 386 -17.35 7.09 -54.61
CA SER A 386 -16.46 8.16 -54.19
C SER A 386 -16.99 9.58 -54.44
N GLU A 387 -16.53 10.54 -53.63
CA GLU A 387 -15.90 11.82 -54.02
C GLU A 387 -16.25 13.03 -53.12
N ASN A 388 -15.16 13.59 -52.56
CA ASN A 388 -14.75 14.99 -52.46
C ASN A 388 -15.43 16.04 -51.56
N GLU A 389 -14.60 16.51 -50.62
CA GLU A 389 -14.26 17.89 -50.24
C GLU A 389 -15.38 18.93 -50.01
N SER A 390 -15.45 19.43 -48.78
CA SER A 390 -15.16 20.86 -48.53
C SER A 390 -15.01 21.18 -47.03
N ASP A 391 -14.01 22.03 -46.80
CA ASP A 391 -13.53 22.61 -45.56
C ASP A 391 -14.55 23.59 -44.95
N SER A 392 -14.86 23.45 -43.66
CA SER A 392 -15.32 24.57 -42.82
C SER A 392 -14.91 24.35 -41.37
N THR A 393 -13.80 24.97 -41.00
CA THR A 393 -13.31 25.04 -39.63
C THR A 393 -14.21 26.00 -38.83
N VAL A 394 -15.07 25.46 -37.96
CA VAL A 394 -15.80 26.26 -36.95
C VAL A 394 -14.98 26.26 -35.67
N GLU A 395 -14.26 27.35 -35.46
CA GLU A 395 -13.51 27.67 -34.25
C GLU A 395 -14.49 27.85 -33.06
N PHE A 396 -14.55 26.85 -32.16
CA PHE A 396 -15.39 26.92 -30.96
C PHE A 396 -14.67 27.76 -29.88
N VAL A 397 -14.84 29.08 -29.93
CA VAL A 397 -14.39 30.00 -28.88
C VAL A 397 -15.29 29.83 -27.65
N LEU A 398 -14.81 29.09 -26.65
CA LEU A 398 -15.40 29.06 -25.30
C LEU A 398 -15.29 30.46 -24.66
N PRO A 399 -16.38 31.06 -24.14
CA PRO A 399 -16.30 32.39 -23.53
C PRO A 399 -15.47 32.36 -22.24
N GLU A 400 -14.30 33.01 -22.25
CA GLU A 400 -13.38 33.16 -21.09
C GLU A 400 -14.05 33.68 -19.80
N LEU A 401 -15.25 34.26 -19.90
CA LEU A 401 -16.02 34.82 -18.81
C LEU A 401 -16.55 33.76 -17.82
N SER A 402 -16.82 32.52 -18.25
CA SER A 402 -17.31 31.45 -17.36
C SER A 402 -16.18 30.82 -16.51
N SER A 403 -15.00 30.66 -17.12
CA SER A 403 -13.78 30.13 -16.49
C SER A 403 -13.28 31.03 -15.36
N LYS A 404 -13.22 32.35 -15.57
CA LYS A 404 -12.78 33.32 -14.55
C LYS A 404 -13.74 33.37 -13.36
N ARG A 405 -15.05 33.22 -13.61
CA ARG A 405 -16.10 33.21 -12.56
C ARG A 405 -16.07 31.93 -11.74
N TYR A 406 -15.83 30.78 -12.38
CA TYR A 406 -15.66 29.49 -11.72
C TYR A 406 -14.41 29.47 -10.83
N LYS A 407 -13.28 29.98 -11.34
CA LYS A 407 -12.03 30.11 -10.56
C LYS A 407 -12.22 30.98 -9.31
N ARG A 408 -12.89 32.14 -9.43
CA ARG A 408 -13.19 33.02 -8.29
C ARG A 408 -14.11 32.39 -7.25
N LYS A 409 -15.15 31.65 -7.68
CA LYS A 409 -16.03 30.93 -6.75
C LYS A 409 -15.30 29.82 -6.01
N ARG A 410 -14.43 29.07 -6.70
CA ARG A 410 -13.59 28.02 -6.11
C ARG A 410 -12.58 28.58 -5.11
N THR A 411 -11.90 29.68 -5.43
CA THR A 411 -10.95 30.31 -4.48
C THR A 411 -11.64 30.86 -3.24
N LYS A 412 -12.89 31.35 -3.37
CA LYS A 412 -13.68 31.83 -2.23
C LYS A 412 -14.13 30.67 -1.33
N ALA A 413 -14.61 29.57 -1.93
CA ALA A 413 -15.00 28.36 -1.20
C ALA A 413 -13.81 27.73 -0.45
N VAL A 414 -12.65 27.63 -1.10
CA VAL A 414 -11.41 27.14 -0.46
C VAL A 414 -10.96 28.06 0.68
N GLY A 415 -11.10 29.38 0.53
CA GLY A 415 -10.81 30.33 1.59
C GLY A 415 -11.75 30.18 2.79
N GLU A 416 -13.04 29.97 2.56
CA GLU A 416 -14.04 29.74 3.61
C GLU A 416 -13.82 28.40 4.34
N GLU A 417 -13.47 27.33 3.62
CA GLU A 417 -13.08 26.04 4.23
C GLU A 417 -11.78 26.16 5.06
N MET A 418 -10.79 26.90 4.57
CA MET A 418 -9.54 27.12 5.30
C MET A 418 -9.77 27.91 6.60
N LEU A 419 -10.67 28.91 6.57
CA LEU A 419 -11.07 29.65 7.76
C LEU A 419 -11.88 28.79 8.74
N ALA A 420 -12.72 27.89 8.25
CA ALA A 420 -13.45 26.94 9.08
C ALA A 420 -12.48 25.97 9.80
N LEU A 421 -11.50 25.43 9.07
CA LEU A 421 -10.45 24.57 9.62
C LEU A 421 -9.61 25.31 10.68
N GLN A 422 -9.29 26.58 10.44
CA GLN A 422 -8.57 27.41 11.42
C GLN A 422 -9.38 27.64 12.70
N ARG A 423 -10.71 27.84 12.60
CA ARG A 423 -11.59 27.97 13.78
C ARG A 423 -11.67 26.68 14.57
N GLU A 424 -11.82 25.54 13.89
CA GLU A 424 -11.85 24.22 14.52
C GLU A 424 -10.54 23.91 15.23
N THR A 425 -9.40 24.22 14.60
CA THR A 425 -8.07 24.07 15.20
C THR A 425 -7.91 24.96 16.44
N LEU A 426 -8.41 26.19 16.40
CA LEU A 426 -8.38 27.11 17.55
C LEU A 426 -9.24 26.61 18.72
N ASP A 427 -10.38 26.00 18.46
CA ASP A 427 -11.22 25.43 19.51
C ASP A 427 -10.59 24.19 20.15
N VAL A 428 -9.93 23.33 19.36
CA VAL A 428 -9.12 22.22 19.90
C VAL A 428 -8.01 22.73 20.80
N LEU A 429 -7.25 23.75 20.36
CA LEU A 429 -6.19 24.35 21.18
C LEU A 429 -6.73 25.00 22.47
N ARG A 430 -7.91 25.63 22.40
CA ARG A 430 -8.56 26.22 23.56
C ARG A 430 -9.02 25.17 24.57
N ASN A 431 -9.48 24.01 24.10
CA ASN A 431 -9.84 22.88 24.98
C ASN A 431 -8.61 22.28 25.65
N ILE A 432 -7.53 22.05 24.88
CA ILE A 432 -6.25 21.57 25.43
C ILE A 432 -5.72 22.53 26.52
N ALA A 433 -5.80 23.85 26.29
CA ALA A 433 -5.38 24.84 27.27
C ALA A 433 -6.22 24.80 28.57
N LYS A 434 -7.54 24.58 28.47
CA LYS A 434 -8.41 24.41 29.64
C LYS A 434 -8.08 23.14 30.42
N ASP A 435 -7.81 22.05 29.73
CA ASP A 435 -7.45 20.77 30.36
C ASP A 435 -6.10 20.86 31.09
N LEU A 436 -5.12 21.52 30.47
CA LEU A 436 -3.82 21.83 31.11
C LEU A 436 -3.98 22.71 32.35
N SER A 437 -4.86 23.73 32.29
CA SER A 437 -5.14 24.59 33.44
C SER A 437 -5.83 23.83 34.57
N SER A 438 -6.80 22.97 34.24
CA SER A 438 -7.50 22.10 35.21
C SER A 438 -6.55 21.10 35.85
N PHE A 439 -5.65 20.51 35.06
CA PHE A 439 -4.60 19.64 35.57
C PHE A 439 -3.66 20.39 36.53
N HIS A 440 -3.24 21.60 36.16
CA HIS A 440 -2.36 22.41 36.99
C HIS A 440 -3.01 22.78 38.34
N GLU A 441 -4.29 23.15 38.36
CA GLU A 441 -4.99 23.41 39.63
C GLU A 441 -5.12 22.15 40.50
N LYS A 442 -5.46 21.00 39.91
CA LYS A 442 -5.54 19.73 40.64
C LYS A 442 -4.17 19.33 41.20
N PHE A 443 -3.11 19.52 40.42
CA PHE A 443 -1.74 19.27 40.83
C PHE A 443 -1.30 20.18 41.99
N LEU A 444 -1.59 21.49 41.92
CA LEU A 444 -1.29 22.43 43.00
C LEU A 444 -2.10 22.14 44.28
N ASN A 445 -3.36 21.71 44.14
CA ASN A 445 -4.17 21.33 45.30
C ASN A 445 -3.69 20.02 45.95
N ALA A 446 -3.15 19.08 45.17
CA ALA A 446 -2.54 17.86 45.70
C ALA A 446 -1.21 18.14 46.45
N LEU A 447 -0.52 19.24 46.13
CA LEU A 447 0.72 19.66 46.80
C LEU A 447 0.49 20.52 48.05
N LYS A 448 -0.75 20.93 48.37
CA LYS A 448 -1.03 21.67 49.60
C LYS A 448 -0.89 20.72 50.81
N PRO A 449 -0.04 21.02 51.80
CA PRO A 449 0.10 20.18 52.98
C PRO A 449 -1.20 20.20 53.80
N MET A 450 -1.71 19.02 54.14
CA MET A 450 -2.80 18.90 55.11
C MET A 450 -2.34 19.43 56.46
N HIS A 451 -2.77 20.63 56.84
CA HIS A 451 -2.69 21.05 58.23
C HIS A 451 -3.62 20.16 59.06
N GLN A 452 -3.03 19.14 59.69
CA GLN A 452 -3.65 18.44 60.81
C GLN A 452 -4.00 19.49 61.88
N ARG A 453 -5.30 19.78 62.02
CA ARG A 453 -5.85 20.38 63.23
C ARG A 453 -5.66 19.35 64.35
N ARG A 454 -4.54 19.43 65.06
CA ARG A 454 -4.49 19.07 66.47
C ARG A 454 -5.09 20.23 67.25
N SER A 455 -6.32 20.06 67.73
CA SER A 455 -6.82 20.81 68.88
C SER A 455 -7.74 19.90 69.68
N SER A 456 -7.20 19.47 70.83
CA SER A 456 -7.83 19.22 72.13
C SER A 456 -9.09 18.35 72.20
#